data_AF-A0A7W5PEJ0-F1
#
_entry.id   AF-A0A7W5PEJ0-F1
#
_cell.length_a   1.000
_cell.length_b   1.000
_cell.length_c   1.000
_cell.angle_alpha   90.00
_cell.angle_beta   90.00
_cell.angle_gamma   90.00
#
_symmetry.space_group_name_H-M   'P 1'
#
loop_
_entity.id
_entity.type
_entity.pdbx_description
1 polymer ?
#
loop_
_entity_poly.entity_id
_entity_poly.type
_entity_poly.pdbx_seq_one_letter_code
_entity_poly.pdbx_strand_id
1 'polypeptide(L)'
;MGLAAWLGLGRAHRMMRSVDEAIEAVGVALPRFAAFDAVIAEDGRAALVIDSTGVIALVLVRGARVRARLVEWAMVRQTHAGILVETGDRGFGDVLLAGVSAIDVRRLGMPPLPQREPATIVGSLETA
;
A
#
# COMPACT_ATOMS: atom_id res chain seq x y z
N MET A 1 -29.19 1.01 -22.62
CA MET A 1 -28.01 0.21 -22.22
C MET A 1 -27.06 0.15 -23.41
N GLY A 2 -25.98 0.94 -23.39
CA GLY A 2 -25.12 1.17 -24.56
C GLY A 2 -23.93 0.21 -24.65
N LEU A 3 -23.49 -0.07 -25.88
CA LEU A 3 -22.35 -0.96 -26.21
C LEU A 3 -21.03 -0.55 -25.51
N ALA A 4 -20.88 0.71 -25.12
CA ALA A 4 -19.74 1.21 -24.34
C ALA A 4 -19.61 0.56 -22.94
N ALA A 5 -20.73 0.23 -22.29
CA ALA A 5 -20.72 -0.49 -21.00
C ALA A 5 -20.28 -1.96 -21.15
N TRP A 6 -20.53 -2.54 -22.33
CA TRP A 6 -20.06 -3.88 -22.71
C TRP A 6 -18.56 -3.90 -23.01
N LEU A 7 -17.99 -2.79 -23.49
CA LEU A 7 -16.57 -2.63 -23.79
C LEU A 7 -15.73 -2.09 -22.60
N GLY A 8 -16.36 -1.80 -21.46
CA GLY A 8 -15.66 -1.25 -20.28
C GLY A 8 -15.12 0.18 -20.44
N LEU A 9 -15.44 0.84 -21.56
CA LEU A 9 -15.04 2.21 -21.89
C LEU A 9 -15.93 3.18 -21.08
N GLY A 10 -15.51 3.46 -19.84
CA GLY A 10 -16.24 4.38 -18.95
C GLY A 10 -16.08 4.06 -17.46
N ARG A 11 -15.50 2.91 -17.09
CA ARG A 11 -15.11 2.69 -15.69
C ARG A 11 -13.80 3.42 -15.44
N ALA A 12 -13.89 4.57 -14.78
CA ALA A 12 -12.73 5.24 -14.21
C ALA A 12 -11.85 4.18 -13.53
N HIS A 13 -10.58 4.13 -13.92
CA HIS A 13 -9.63 3.20 -13.32
C HIS A 13 -9.60 3.52 -11.82
N ARG A 14 -10.03 2.57 -10.98
CA ARG A 14 -9.96 2.79 -9.53
C ARG A 14 -8.48 2.83 -9.17
N MET A 15 -8.11 3.76 -8.32
CA MET A 15 -6.76 3.89 -7.74
C MET A 15 -6.95 4.15 -6.25
N MET A 16 -6.03 3.65 -5.44
CA MET A 16 -5.90 4.01 -4.03
C MET A 16 -4.93 5.18 -3.95
N ARG A 17 -5.35 6.30 -3.37
CA ARG A 17 -4.58 7.53 -3.23
C ARG A 17 -4.27 7.88 -1.78
N SER A 18 -4.91 7.19 -0.84
CA SER A 18 -4.71 7.37 0.59
C SER A 18 -4.78 6.05 1.34
N VAL A 19 -4.19 6.04 2.55
CA VAL A 19 -4.23 4.89 3.47
C VAL A 19 -5.68 4.48 3.77
N ASP A 20 -6.57 5.45 4.00
CA ASP A 20 -7.99 5.20 4.25
C ASP A 20 -8.67 4.48 3.07
N GLU A 21 -8.37 4.87 1.83
CA GLU A 21 -8.91 4.20 0.65
C GLU A 21 -8.42 2.74 0.53
N ALA A 22 -7.17 2.47 0.93
CA ALA A 22 -6.63 1.12 0.96
C ALA A 22 -7.26 0.26 2.07
N ILE A 23 -7.49 0.84 3.25
CA ILE A 23 -8.20 0.21 4.38
C ILE A 23 -9.65 -0.11 4.00
N GLU A 24 -10.36 0.81 3.36
CA GLU A 24 -11.71 0.57 2.85
C GLU A 24 -11.71 -0.55 1.80
N ALA A 25 -10.75 -0.50 0.86
CA ALA A 25 -10.63 -1.47 -0.21
C ALA A 25 -10.40 -2.90 0.32
N VAL A 26 -9.53 -3.07 1.32
CA VAL A 26 -9.35 -4.39 1.97
C VAL A 26 -10.57 -4.79 2.78
N GLY A 27 -11.24 -3.86 3.48
CA GLY A 27 -12.46 -4.17 4.24
C GLY A 27 -13.59 -4.72 3.37
N VAL A 28 -13.73 -4.21 2.14
CA VAL A 28 -14.68 -4.75 1.15
C VAL A 28 -14.28 -6.15 0.68
N ALA A 29 -12.99 -6.40 0.45
CA ALA A 29 -12.50 -7.64 -0.13
C ALA A 29 -12.26 -8.77 0.91
N LEU A 30 -11.95 -8.41 2.16
CA LEU A 30 -11.69 -9.29 3.31
C LEU A 30 -12.42 -8.75 4.55
N PRO A 31 -13.74 -8.97 4.69
CA PRO A 31 -14.55 -8.35 5.76
C PRO A 31 -14.15 -8.69 7.20
N ARG A 32 -13.29 -9.70 7.40
CA ARG A 32 -12.80 -10.13 8.72
C ARG A 32 -11.37 -9.62 9.02
N PHE A 33 -10.78 -8.85 8.10
CA PHE A 33 -9.46 -8.27 8.25
C PHE A 33 -9.60 -6.81 8.70
N ALA A 34 -9.22 -6.54 9.95
CA ALA A 34 -9.29 -5.21 10.53
C ALA A 34 -7.98 -4.45 10.26
N ALA A 35 -7.85 -3.92 9.04
CA ALA A 35 -6.67 -3.14 8.66
C ALA A 35 -6.54 -1.87 9.51
N PHE A 36 -5.31 -1.59 9.92
CA PHE A 36 -4.94 -0.44 10.74
C PHE A 36 -4.07 0.56 9.96
N ASP A 37 -3.20 0.07 9.07
CA ASP A 37 -2.25 0.89 8.33
C ASP A 37 -1.97 0.28 6.93
N ALA A 38 -1.44 1.09 6.02
CA ALA A 38 -1.20 0.71 4.64
C ALA A 38 0.00 1.43 4.02
N VAL A 39 0.67 0.74 3.09
CA VAL A 39 1.57 1.34 2.12
C VAL A 39 1.08 1.06 0.71
N ILE A 40 1.06 2.09 -0.13
CA ILE A 40 0.44 2.06 -1.45
C ILE A 40 1.54 2.22 -2.49
N ALA A 41 1.46 1.43 -3.55
CA ALA A 41 2.32 1.59 -4.71
C ALA A 41 2.11 2.98 -5.35
N GLU A 42 3.16 3.51 -5.97
CA GLU A 42 3.10 4.83 -6.62
C GLU A 42 1.98 4.94 -7.67
N ASP A 43 1.68 3.83 -8.36
CA ASP A 43 0.61 3.76 -9.36
C ASP A 43 -0.81 3.63 -8.76
N GLY A 44 -0.93 3.54 -7.43
CA GLY A 44 -2.19 3.38 -6.71
C GLY A 44 -2.93 2.07 -7.00
N ARG A 45 -2.31 1.10 -7.67
CA ARG A 45 -2.97 -0.16 -8.08
C ARG A 45 -2.72 -1.31 -7.12
N ALA A 46 -1.71 -1.22 -6.27
CA ALA A 46 -1.43 -2.21 -5.25
C ALA A 46 -1.15 -1.56 -3.90
N ALA A 47 -1.49 -2.26 -2.82
CA ALA A 47 -1.15 -1.85 -1.47
C ALA A 47 -0.86 -3.07 -0.59
N LEU A 48 0.05 -2.90 0.36
CA LEU A 48 0.23 -3.81 1.49
C LEU A 48 -0.45 -3.14 2.69
N VAL A 49 -1.35 -3.88 3.34
CA VAL A 49 -2.05 -3.44 4.54
C VAL A 49 -1.67 -4.35 5.69
N ILE A 50 -1.75 -3.82 6.91
CA ILE A 50 -1.43 -4.56 8.13
C ILE A 50 -2.55 -4.37 9.16
N ASP A 51 -2.84 -5.41 9.93
CA ASP A 51 -3.71 -5.29 11.10
C ASP A 51 -2.91 -5.00 12.39
N SER A 52 -3.60 -4.78 13.50
CA SER A 52 -2.96 -4.50 14.80
C SER A 52 -2.18 -5.68 15.39
N THR A 53 -2.30 -6.87 14.81
CA THR A 53 -1.61 -8.09 15.24
C THR A 53 -0.37 -8.40 14.40
N GLY A 54 -0.14 -7.62 13.33
CA GLY A 54 0.99 -7.79 12.41
C GLY A 54 0.73 -8.72 11.24
N VAL A 55 -0.52 -9.15 11.02
CA VAL A 55 -0.91 -9.92 9.83
C VAL A 55 -1.04 -8.95 8.66
N ILE A 56 -0.50 -9.33 7.51
CA ILE A 56 -0.53 -8.51 6.31
C ILE A 56 -1.47 -9.07 5.23
N ALA A 57 -2.07 -8.16 4.48
CA ALA A 57 -2.80 -8.50 3.27
C ALA A 57 -2.28 -7.66 2.09
N LEU A 58 -2.32 -8.27 0.91
CA LEU A 58 -2.06 -7.61 -0.35
C LEU A 58 -3.39 -7.21 -0.98
N VAL A 59 -3.53 -5.93 -1.34
CA VAL A 59 -4.66 -5.37 -2.08
C VAL A 59 -4.22 -5.09 -3.50
N LEU A 60 -5.04 -5.48 -4.47
CA LEU A 60 -4.79 -5.26 -5.89
C LEU A 60 -6.05 -4.72 -6.57
N VAL A 61 -5.89 -3.61 -7.28
CA VAL A 61 -6.92 -3.02 -8.13
C VAL A 61 -6.71 -3.46 -9.57
N ARG A 62 -7.74 -4.07 -10.17
CA ARG A 62 -7.78 -4.42 -11.60
C ARG A 62 -9.00 -3.76 -12.25
N GLY A 63 -8.78 -2.66 -12.95
CA GLY A 63 -9.85 -1.83 -13.51
C GLY A 63 -10.69 -1.20 -12.41
N ALA A 64 -11.94 -1.65 -12.26
CA ALA A 64 -12.82 -1.19 -11.18
C ALA A 64 -13.00 -2.22 -10.05
N ARG A 65 -12.35 -3.38 -10.14
CA ARG A 65 -12.45 -4.43 -9.13
C ARG A 65 -11.28 -4.32 -8.16
N VAL A 66 -11.58 -4.52 -6.89
CA VAL A 66 -10.58 -4.70 -5.83
C VAL A 66 -10.52 -6.19 -5.50
N ARG A 67 -9.32 -6.71 -5.32
CA ARG A 67 -9.07 -8.04 -4.76
C ARG A 67 -8.10 -7.86 -3.60
N ALA A 68 -8.28 -8.64 -2.55
CA ALA A 68 -7.30 -8.71 -1.49
C ALA A 68 -7.09 -10.16 -1.06
N ARG A 69 -5.91 -10.44 -0.51
CA ARG A 69 -5.61 -11.72 0.11
C ARG A 69 -4.61 -11.55 1.24
N LEU A 70 -4.69 -12.44 2.22
CA LEU A 70 -3.60 -12.60 3.19
C LEU A 70 -2.35 -13.10 2.47
N VAL A 71 -1.21 -12.57 2.89
CA VAL A 71 0.13 -12.96 2.42
C VAL A 71 1.06 -13.11 3.61
N GLU A 72 2.10 -13.91 3.44
CA GLU A 72 3.12 -14.08 4.48
C GLU A 72 4.25 -13.07 4.27
N TRP A 73 4.90 -12.65 5.36
CA TRP A 73 6.11 -11.82 5.28
C TRP A 73 7.20 -12.49 4.42
N ALA A 74 7.26 -13.82 4.43
CA ALA A 74 8.17 -14.60 3.60
C ALA A 74 7.88 -14.49 2.08
N MET A 75 6.74 -13.95 1.66
CA MET A 75 6.40 -13.68 0.26
C MET A 75 6.86 -12.28 -0.19
N VAL A 76 7.28 -11.42 0.74
CA VAL A 76 7.67 -10.04 0.47
C VAL A 76 9.18 -9.99 0.16
N ARG A 77 9.53 -9.39 -0.97
CA ARG A 77 10.91 -9.28 -1.46
C ARG A 77 11.22 -7.83 -1.85
N GLN A 78 12.37 -7.35 -1.41
CA GLN A 78 12.89 -6.09 -1.91
C GLN A 78 13.51 -6.30 -3.29
N THR A 79 13.18 -5.41 -4.21
CA THR A 79 13.79 -5.32 -5.54
C THR A 79 14.26 -3.89 -5.77
N HIS A 80 14.97 -3.65 -6.88
CA HIS A 80 15.39 -2.30 -7.24
C HIS A 80 14.20 -1.38 -7.59
N ALA A 81 13.11 -1.95 -8.13
CA ALA A 81 11.93 -1.20 -8.55
C ALA A 81 10.89 -0.96 -7.43
N GLY A 82 11.07 -1.62 -6.28
CA GLY A 82 10.16 -1.54 -5.14
C GLY A 82 10.02 -2.88 -4.43
N ILE A 83 8.83 -3.16 -3.89
CA ILE A 83 8.54 -4.39 -3.15
C ILE A 83 7.76 -5.37 -4.03
N LEU A 84 8.32 -6.55 -4.27
CA LEU A 84 7.64 -7.64 -4.96
C LEU A 84 6.98 -8.56 -3.93
N VAL A 85 5.71 -8.89 -4.13
CA VAL A 85 4.99 -9.90 -3.35
C VAL A 85 4.74 -11.13 -4.22
N GLU A 86 5.45 -12.21 -3.91
CA GLU A 86 5.39 -13.49 -4.63
C GLU A 86 4.26 -14.35 -4.06
N THR A 87 3.05 -14.18 -4.59
CA THR A 87 1.86 -14.75 -3.95
C THR A 87 1.69 -16.26 -4.20
N GLY A 88 2.36 -16.80 -5.23
CA GLY A 88 2.24 -18.19 -5.69
C GLY A 88 0.85 -18.59 -6.21
N ASP A 89 -0.09 -17.64 -6.28
CA ASP A 89 -1.48 -17.89 -6.71
C ASP A 89 -1.65 -17.44 -8.15
N ARG A 90 -2.12 -18.34 -9.03
CA ARG A 90 -2.31 -18.04 -10.46
C ARG A 90 -3.30 -16.91 -10.73
N GLY A 91 -4.27 -16.68 -9.85
CA GLY A 91 -5.23 -15.60 -9.98
C GLY A 91 -4.62 -14.25 -9.62
N PHE A 92 -3.81 -14.18 -8.57
CA PHE A 92 -3.17 -12.95 -8.09
C PHE A 92 -1.88 -12.63 -8.88
N GLY A 93 -1.04 -13.65 -9.07
CA GLY A 93 0.30 -13.52 -9.63
C GLY A 93 1.25 -12.84 -8.67
N ASP A 94 2.44 -12.51 -9.16
CA ASP A 94 3.38 -11.67 -8.43
C ASP A 94 2.99 -10.20 -8.61
N VAL A 95 3.04 -9.44 -7.53
CA VAL A 95 2.60 -8.04 -7.53
C VAL A 95 3.75 -7.16 -7.07
N LEU A 96 4.15 -6.24 -7.95
CA LEU A 96 5.13 -5.22 -7.65
C LEU A 96 4.42 -3.98 -7.08
N LEU A 97 4.79 -3.60 -5.86
CA LEU A 97 4.50 -2.29 -5.30
C LEU A 97 5.64 -1.34 -5.71
N ALA A 98 5.48 -0.71 -6.86
CA ALA A 98 6.45 0.23 -7.40
C ALA A 98 6.62 1.45 -6.47
N GLY A 99 7.86 1.91 -6.32
CA GLY A 99 8.18 3.08 -5.49
C GLY A 99 8.14 2.84 -3.98
N VAL A 100 7.67 1.67 -3.53
CA VAL A 100 7.67 1.30 -2.10
C VAL A 100 9.05 0.77 -1.71
N SER A 101 9.62 1.31 -0.64
CA SER A 101 10.91 0.87 -0.11
C SER A 101 10.77 -0.16 1.02
N ALA A 102 11.89 -0.82 1.36
CA ALA A 102 11.94 -1.68 2.55
C ALA A 102 11.74 -0.90 3.86
N ILE A 103 12.00 0.41 3.89
CA ILE A 103 11.76 1.25 5.07
C ILE A 103 10.27 1.48 5.25
N ASP A 104 9.53 1.73 4.17
CA ASP A 104 8.08 1.95 4.22
C ASP A 104 7.37 0.69 4.74
N VAL A 105 7.77 -0.48 4.24
CA VAL A 105 7.25 -1.77 4.72
C VAL A 105 7.62 -2.03 6.18
N ARG A 106 8.83 -1.65 6.62
CA ARG A 106 9.21 -1.79 8.04
C ARG A 106 8.44 -0.85 8.97
N ARG A 107 7.92 0.26 8.44
CA ARG A 107 7.13 1.24 9.20
C ARG A 107 5.65 0.89 9.26
N LEU A 108 5.18 -0.09 8.48
CA LEU A 108 3.79 -0.57 8.56
C LEU A 108 3.42 -0.92 10.01
N GLY A 109 2.34 -0.31 10.48
CA GLY A 109 1.82 -0.55 11.82
C GLY A 109 2.61 0.15 12.93
N MET A 110 3.66 0.91 12.61
CA MET A 110 4.27 1.83 13.57
C MET A 110 3.48 3.13 13.59
N PRO A 111 3.24 3.73 14.78
CA PRO A 111 2.69 5.07 14.84
C PRO A 111 3.59 6.04 14.05
N PRO A 112 3.02 7.04 13.36
CA PRO A 112 3.81 8.02 12.64
C PRO A 112 4.82 8.64 13.60
N LEU A 113 6.09 8.64 13.21
CA LEU A 113 7.14 9.25 14.02
C LEU A 113 6.73 10.70 14.30
N PRO A 114 6.82 11.18 15.56
CA PRO A 114 6.61 12.58 15.84
C PRO A 114 7.54 13.38 14.93
N GLN A 115 6.97 14.29 14.14
CA GLN A 115 7.75 15.16 13.27
C GLN A 115 8.71 15.94 14.16
N ARG A 116 10.01 15.63 14.07
CA ARG A 116 11.02 16.40 14.78
C ARG A 116 10.98 17.81 14.21
N GLU A 117 10.71 18.80 15.05
CA GLU A 117 10.86 20.20 14.68
C GLU A 117 12.25 20.39 14.08
N PRO A 118 12.38 21.18 12.99
CA PRO A 118 13.66 21.43 12.37
C PRO A 118 14.63 21.92 13.44
N ALA A 119 15.77 21.25 13.58
CA ALA A 119 16.76 21.62 14.57
C ALA A 119 17.27 23.03 14.24
N THR A 120 16.88 24.00 15.06
CA THR A 120 17.45 25.35 15.00
C THR A 120 18.91 25.24 15.46
N ILE A 121 19.84 25.37 14.52
CA ILE A 121 21.27 25.50 14.83
C ILE A 121 21.44 26.85 15.53
N VAL A 122 21.57 26.84 16.86
CA VAL A 122 21.94 28.04 17.63
C VAL A 122 23.44 28.26 17.42
N GLY A 123 23.77 28.92 16.31
CA GLY A 123 25.10 29.44 16.06
C GLY A 123 25.09 30.96 16.24
N SER A 124 25.53 31.41 17.41
CA SER A 124 26.23 32.69 17.55
C SER A 124 27.33 32.49 18.59
N LEU A 125 28.48 32.02 18.11
CA LEU A 125 29.74 32.34 18.79
C LEU A 125 29.99 33.81 18.48
N GLU A 126 29.49 34.70 19.33
CA GLU A 126 30.00 36.07 19.38
C GLU A 126 31.49 35.96 19.71
N THR A 127 32.28 36.30 18.70
CA THR A 127 33.74 36.36 18.76
C THR A 127 34.10 37.75 19.23
N ALA A 128 34.83 37.80 20.36
CA ALA A 128 35.68 38.89 20.85
C ALA A 128 34.99 40.20 21.30
#